data_AF-A0A349ULV6-F1
#
_entry.id   AF-A0A349ULV6-F1
#
_cell.length_a   1.000
_cell.length_b   1.000
_cell.length_c   1.000
_cell.angle_alpha   90.00
_cell.angle_beta   90.00
_cell.angle_gamma   90.00
#
_symmetry.space_group_name_H-M   'P 1'
#
loop_
_entity.id
_entity.type
_entity.pdbx_description
1 polymer ?
#
loop_
_entity_poly.entity_id
_entity_poly.type
_entity_poly.pdbx_seq_one_letter_code
_entity_poly.pdbx_strand_id
1 'polypeptide(L)'
;MLVVAALAAVCGGGVELKEDEPLVAPPRAGQITGRIVNPDGVLKLLAVSREGGRALRPASFDARSGEFVFRNVPGDATYDLSLDMSDGRKFEGIDLGFADARLLRLAAQRRKQLGLPPERTHRFGMDDVRQLREFVAGMDDFMEVRRVLYVRGHGRRATMLVELMRTREFYDAGGTIIWRVELWYFENNFGGWDRLANQERVLTRLRVPPDQWKRVSVQYLPELSVHLDETGASEPVTFTIPAAGDISRGRLPNTDPAVKTEPHISGLDVPPAPTTQPMTGKEGERAKAEGESEKLKAEN
;
A
#
# COMPACT_ATOMS: atom_id res chain seq x y z
N MET A 1 64.55 62.01 -4.36
CA MET A 1 63.82 61.14 -3.41
C MET A 1 62.75 60.40 -4.21
N LEU A 2 63.02 59.14 -4.57
CA LEU A 2 62.09 58.31 -5.33
C LEU A 2 61.49 57.29 -4.36
N VAL A 3 60.18 57.40 -4.10
CA VAL A 3 59.42 56.42 -3.32
C VAL A 3 58.90 55.38 -4.29
N VAL A 4 59.45 54.16 -4.23
CA VAL A 4 58.95 53.01 -5.00
C VAL A 4 57.91 52.28 -4.15
N ALA A 5 56.66 52.34 -4.58
CA ALA A 5 55.56 51.60 -3.99
C ALA A 5 55.62 50.13 -4.47
N ALA A 6 55.71 49.20 -3.52
CA ALA A 6 55.59 47.77 -3.78
C ALA A 6 54.11 47.37 -3.73
N LEU A 7 53.52 47.07 -4.90
CA LEU A 7 52.24 46.35 -4.98
C LEU A 7 52.51 44.86 -4.75
N ALA A 8 52.01 44.32 -3.63
CA ALA A 8 51.95 42.89 -3.40
C ALA A 8 50.78 42.29 -4.20
N ALA A 9 51.09 41.51 -5.24
CA ALA A 9 50.11 40.72 -5.97
C ALA A 9 49.69 39.52 -5.12
N VAL A 10 48.46 39.57 -4.58
CA VAL A 10 47.81 38.38 -4.01
C VAL A 10 47.34 37.53 -5.20
N CYS A 11 48.13 36.51 -5.54
CA CYS A 11 47.71 35.48 -6.47
C CYS A 11 46.54 34.71 -5.85
N GLY A 12 45.32 35.06 -6.23
CA GLY A 12 44.13 34.27 -5.95
C GLY A 12 44.23 32.95 -6.70
N GLY A 13 44.74 31.92 -6.03
CA GLY A 13 44.65 30.55 -6.52
C GLY A 13 43.17 30.17 -6.58
N GLY A 14 42.59 30.22 -7.78
CA GLY A 14 41.24 29.75 -8.01
C GLY A 14 41.16 28.27 -7.65
N VAL A 15 40.40 27.95 -6.61
CA VAL A 15 40.06 26.56 -6.31
C VAL A 15 39.09 26.12 -7.41
N GLU A 16 39.54 25.21 -8.27
CA GLU A 16 38.68 24.57 -9.25
C GLU A 16 37.68 23.69 -8.48
N LEU A 17 36.45 24.19 -8.35
CA LEU A 17 35.35 23.43 -7.78
C LEU A 17 34.96 22.36 -8.79
N LYS A 18 35.53 21.17 -8.62
CA LYS A 18 35.10 20.00 -9.36
C LYS A 18 33.84 19.46 -8.71
N GLU A 19 32.74 19.42 -9.46
CA GLU A 19 31.54 18.74 -9.00
C GLU A 19 31.85 17.25 -8.86
N ASP A 20 31.55 16.70 -7.68
CA ASP A 20 31.61 15.26 -7.45
C ASP A 20 30.62 14.57 -8.38
N GLU A 21 31.02 13.44 -8.96
CA GLU A 21 30.10 12.63 -9.75
C GLU A 21 28.88 12.28 -8.90
N PRO A 22 27.66 12.35 -9.47
CA PRO A 22 26.46 12.01 -8.74
C PRO A 22 26.56 10.58 -8.22
N LEU A 23 26.45 10.42 -6.90
CA LEU A 23 26.62 9.16 -6.19
C LEU A 23 25.65 8.05 -6.63
N VAL A 24 24.59 8.41 -7.35
CA VAL A 24 23.52 7.51 -7.78
C VAL A 24 23.37 7.63 -9.29
N ALA A 25 23.61 6.51 -9.98
CA ALA A 25 23.37 6.40 -11.41
C ALA A 25 21.87 6.61 -11.72
N PRO A 26 21.51 7.19 -12.87
CA PRO A 26 20.11 7.31 -13.26
C PRO A 26 19.47 5.92 -13.39
N PRO A 27 18.19 5.75 -12.98
CA PRO A 27 17.53 4.47 -13.05
C PRO A 27 17.37 4.02 -14.51
N ARG A 28 17.56 2.73 -14.75
CA ARG A 28 17.40 2.15 -16.09
C ARG A 28 15.93 1.91 -16.39
N ALA A 29 15.56 2.09 -17.67
CA ALA A 29 14.24 1.67 -18.12
C ALA A 29 14.15 0.14 -18.09
N GLY A 30 12.99 -0.36 -17.66
CA GLY A 30 12.71 -1.77 -17.46
C GLY A 30 11.46 -2.25 -18.17
N GLN A 31 10.97 -3.39 -17.71
CA GLN A 31 9.74 -4.02 -18.19
C GLN A 31 8.91 -4.53 -17.03
N ILE A 32 7.59 -4.41 -17.16
CA ILE A 32 6.63 -5.08 -16.27
C ILE A 32 6.05 -6.24 -17.05
N THR A 33 6.17 -7.45 -16.52
CA THR A 33 5.60 -8.66 -17.12
C THR A 33 4.63 -9.31 -16.16
N GLY A 34 3.73 -10.12 -16.70
CA GLY A 34 2.81 -10.88 -15.86
C GLY A 34 1.75 -11.63 -16.63
N ARG A 35 0.83 -12.21 -15.87
CA ARG A 35 -0.30 -12.99 -16.35
C ARG A 35 -1.57 -12.68 -15.53
N ILE A 36 -2.64 -12.38 -16.23
CA ILE A 36 -4.00 -12.31 -15.67
C ILE A 36 -4.67 -13.67 -15.84
N VAL A 37 -4.91 -14.38 -14.74
CA VAL A 37 -5.63 -15.66 -14.73
C VAL A 37 -7.13 -15.36 -14.86
N ASN A 38 -7.78 -16.06 -15.79
CA ASN A 38 -9.15 -15.80 -16.27
C ASN A 38 -9.29 -14.41 -16.91
N PRO A 39 -8.57 -14.13 -18.02
CA PRO A 39 -8.56 -12.82 -18.67
C PRO A 39 -9.86 -12.47 -19.42
N ASP A 40 -10.82 -13.40 -19.48
CA ASP A 40 -12.10 -13.20 -20.15
C ASP A 40 -12.82 -11.96 -19.61
N GLY A 41 -13.19 -11.06 -20.52
CA GLY A 41 -13.86 -9.81 -20.19
C GLY A 41 -12.94 -8.66 -19.79
N VAL A 42 -11.61 -8.83 -19.78
CA VAL A 42 -10.69 -7.68 -19.63
C VAL A 42 -10.79 -6.80 -20.88
N LEU A 43 -11.35 -5.59 -20.73
CA LEU A 43 -11.45 -4.61 -21.81
C LEU A 43 -10.19 -3.74 -21.91
N LYS A 44 -9.57 -3.46 -20.78
CA LYS A 44 -8.43 -2.54 -20.69
C LYS A 44 -7.50 -2.98 -19.58
N LEU A 45 -6.20 -2.95 -19.88
CA LEU A 45 -5.11 -3.10 -18.93
C LEU A 45 -4.18 -1.89 -19.07
N LEU A 46 -3.88 -1.22 -17.97
CA LEU A 46 -2.96 -0.09 -17.90
C LEU A 46 -1.99 -0.26 -16.75
N ALA A 47 -0.80 0.35 -16.86
CA ALA A 47 0.10 0.58 -15.74
C ALA A 47 0.14 2.09 -15.46
N VAL A 48 -0.24 2.52 -14.26
CA VAL A 48 -0.29 3.94 -13.87
C VAL A 48 0.92 4.25 -13.00
N SER A 49 1.76 5.18 -13.44
CA SER A 49 2.90 5.65 -12.64
C SER A 49 2.41 6.33 -11.37
N ARG A 50 2.94 5.90 -10.22
CA ARG A 50 2.62 6.53 -8.94
C ARG A 50 3.17 7.95 -8.84
N GLU A 51 4.34 8.22 -9.40
CA GLU A 51 4.99 9.54 -9.29
C GLU A 51 4.32 10.60 -10.18
N GLY A 52 4.00 10.24 -11.43
CA GLY A 52 3.50 11.20 -12.42
C GLY A 52 2.03 11.06 -12.79
N GLY A 53 1.33 10.01 -12.31
CA GLY A 53 -0.04 9.69 -12.73
C GLY A 53 -0.19 9.26 -14.19
N ARG A 54 0.92 9.13 -14.92
CA ARG A 54 0.93 8.76 -16.34
C ARG A 54 0.48 7.31 -16.50
N ALA A 55 -0.57 7.11 -17.28
CA ALA A 55 -1.02 5.78 -17.69
C ALA A 55 -0.23 5.30 -18.91
N LEU A 56 0.30 4.08 -18.82
CA LEU A 56 0.99 3.35 -19.87
C LEU A 56 0.10 2.22 -20.36
N ARG A 57 0.12 1.95 -21.67
CA ARG A 57 -0.51 0.76 -22.26
C ARG A 57 0.51 -0.37 -22.37
N PRO A 58 0.09 -1.63 -22.27
CA PRO A 58 1.00 -2.75 -22.50
C PRO A 58 1.50 -2.71 -23.95
N ALA A 59 2.76 -3.09 -24.14
CA ALA A 59 3.32 -3.34 -25.47
C ALA A 59 2.67 -4.58 -26.11
N SER A 60 2.27 -5.56 -25.29
CA SER A 60 1.47 -6.71 -25.70
C SER A 60 0.57 -7.18 -24.57
N PHE A 61 -0.64 -7.62 -24.92
CA PHE A 61 -1.56 -8.32 -24.03
C PHE A 61 -2.27 -9.41 -24.84
N ASP A 62 -2.08 -10.67 -24.47
CA ASP A 62 -2.79 -11.80 -25.05
C ASP A 62 -4.05 -12.08 -24.23
N ALA A 63 -5.22 -11.78 -24.81
CA ALA A 63 -6.51 -11.95 -24.17
C ALA A 63 -6.88 -13.42 -23.89
N ARG A 64 -6.20 -14.42 -24.49
CA ARG A 64 -6.46 -15.85 -24.25
C ARG A 64 -5.62 -16.40 -23.11
N SER A 65 -4.31 -16.16 -23.15
CA SER A 65 -3.39 -16.65 -22.12
C SER A 65 -3.38 -15.75 -20.87
N GLY A 66 -3.74 -14.47 -21.05
CA GLY A 66 -3.69 -13.41 -20.04
C GLY A 66 -2.30 -12.79 -19.89
N GLU A 67 -1.31 -13.21 -20.70
CA GLU A 67 0.05 -12.71 -20.62
C GLU A 67 0.15 -11.26 -21.11
N PHE A 68 0.92 -10.44 -20.39
CA PHE A 68 1.15 -9.05 -20.77
C PHE A 68 2.60 -8.62 -20.56
N VAL A 69 3.00 -7.60 -21.32
CA VAL A 69 4.30 -6.95 -21.20
C VAL A 69 4.16 -5.44 -21.38
N PHE A 70 4.69 -4.67 -20.44
CA PHE A 70 4.98 -3.25 -20.60
C PHE A 70 6.48 -3.10 -20.84
N ARG A 71 6.89 -2.32 -21.85
CA ARG A 71 8.31 -2.08 -22.19
C ARG A 71 8.67 -0.61 -22.00
N ASN A 72 9.96 -0.36 -21.82
CA ASN A 72 10.52 0.99 -21.66
C ASN A 72 9.86 1.76 -20.51
N VAL A 73 9.59 1.06 -19.40
CA VAL A 73 8.98 1.62 -18.20
C VAL A 73 10.11 2.23 -17.36
N PRO A 74 10.05 3.53 -16.98
CA PRO A 74 11.07 4.10 -16.09
C PRO A 74 11.25 3.29 -14.80
N GLY A 75 12.49 2.92 -14.49
CA GLY A 75 12.84 2.17 -13.27
C GLY A 75 12.87 3.04 -12.01
N ASP A 76 13.18 2.40 -10.88
CA ASP A 76 13.15 2.97 -9.52
C ASP A 76 11.84 3.71 -9.21
N ALA A 77 10.73 3.11 -9.65
CA ALA A 77 9.40 3.68 -9.55
C ALA A 77 8.34 2.59 -9.34
N THR A 78 7.23 2.98 -8.72
CA THR A 78 6.07 2.10 -8.51
C THR A 78 4.97 2.39 -9.53
N TYR A 79 4.34 1.33 -10.03
CA TYR A 79 3.23 1.38 -10.98
C TYR A 79 2.07 0.52 -10.48
N ASP A 80 0.85 1.02 -10.66
CA ASP A 80 -0.35 0.24 -10.36
C ASP A 80 -0.98 -0.25 -11.64
N LEU A 81 -1.24 -1.55 -11.68
CA LEU A 81 -2.00 -2.13 -12.76
C LEU A 81 -3.49 -1.81 -12.55
N SER A 82 -4.13 -1.28 -13.58
CA SER A 82 -5.57 -1.02 -13.60
C SER A 82 -6.22 -1.85 -14.69
N LEU A 83 -7.27 -2.60 -14.31
CA LEU A 83 -8.07 -3.44 -15.18
C LEU A 83 -9.50 -2.90 -15.22
N ASP A 84 -10.02 -2.65 -16.42
CA ASP A 84 -11.43 -2.38 -16.66
C ASP A 84 -12.06 -3.64 -17.28
N MET A 85 -13.14 -4.14 -16.67
CA MET A 85 -13.86 -5.35 -17.09
C MET A 85 -15.11 -5.01 -17.90
N SER A 86 -15.56 -5.96 -18.74
CA SER A 86 -16.76 -5.84 -19.55
C SER A 86 -18.06 -5.84 -18.75
N ASP A 87 -18.04 -6.41 -17.54
CA ASP A 87 -19.15 -6.39 -16.58
C ASP A 87 -19.20 -5.09 -15.74
N GLY A 88 -18.31 -4.13 -16.02
CA GLY A 88 -18.22 -2.86 -15.33
C GLY A 88 -17.38 -2.87 -14.05
N ARG A 89 -16.84 -4.02 -13.61
CA ARG A 89 -15.88 -4.05 -12.50
C ARG A 89 -14.56 -3.37 -12.90
N LYS A 90 -13.98 -2.63 -11.96
CA LYS A 90 -12.63 -2.11 -12.05
C LYS A 90 -11.76 -2.69 -10.94
N PHE A 91 -10.55 -3.10 -11.29
CA PHE A 91 -9.50 -3.47 -10.34
C PHE A 91 -8.34 -2.50 -10.49
N GLU A 92 -7.79 -2.02 -9.39
CA GLU A 92 -6.70 -1.06 -9.39
C GLU A 92 -5.64 -1.46 -8.36
N GLY A 93 -4.38 -1.45 -8.77
CA GLY A 93 -3.26 -1.60 -7.84
C GLY A 93 -3.26 -0.51 -6.78
N ILE A 94 -2.85 -0.88 -5.58
CA ILE A 94 -2.61 0.09 -4.50
C ILE A 94 -1.29 -0.13 -3.78
N ASP A 95 -0.31 0.73 -4.08
CA ASP A 95 0.93 0.75 -3.32
C ASP A 95 0.66 1.27 -1.90
N LEU A 96 0.74 0.35 -0.93
CA LEU A 96 0.65 0.65 0.50
C LEU A 96 2.01 0.95 1.12
N GLY A 97 3.06 1.15 0.31
CA GLY A 97 4.33 1.73 0.76
C GLY A 97 4.14 3.07 1.47
N PHE A 98 5.16 3.50 2.21
CA PHE A 98 5.16 4.81 2.83
C PHE A 98 5.55 5.89 1.80
N ALA A 99 4.97 7.09 1.88
CA ALA A 99 5.13 8.16 0.88
C ALA A 99 6.60 8.42 0.48
N ASP A 100 7.49 8.40 1.47
CA ASP A 100 8.91 8.68 1.30
C ASP A 100 9.79 7.43 1.31
N ALA A 101 9.27 6.25 0.94
CA ALA A 101 10.02 5.00 1.01
C ALA A 101 11.41 5.08 0.34
N ARG A 102 11.52 5.78 -0.79
CA ARG A 102 12.80 6.05 -1.45
C ARG A 102 13.74 6.91 -0.58
N LEU A 103 13.26 8.05 -0.09
CA LEU A 103 14.07 8.94 0.74
C LEU A 103 14.48 8.25 2.05
N LEU A 104 13.64 7.41 2.63
CA LEU A 104 13.96 6.60 3.80
C LEU A 104 15.07 5.59 3.52
N ARG A 105 15.05 4.90 2.37
CA ARG A 105 16.15 4.03 1.93
C ARG A 105 17.47 4.81 1.83
N LEU A 106 17.44 5.96 1.16
CA LEU A 106 18.62 6.82 1.00
C LEU A 106 19.12 7.34 2.35
N ALA A 107 18.23 7.76 3.25
CA ALA A 107 18.56 8.20 4.59
C ALA A 107 19.21 7.08 5.41
N ALA A 108 18.69 5.85 5.34
CA ALA A 108 19.27 4.70 6.01
C ALA A 108 20.69 4.38 5.52
N GLN A 109 20.91 4.41 4.21
CA GLN A 109 22.25 4.25 3.62
C GLN A 109 23.20 5.36 4.08
N ARG A 110 22.75 6.62 4.08
CA ARG A 110 23.56 7.74 4.52
C ARG A 110 23.93 7.65 6.00
N ARG A 111 23.01 7.23 6.87
CA ARG A 111 23.31 7.00 8.31
C ARG A 111 24.38 5.93 8.49
N LYS A 112 24.29 4.82 7.74
CA LYS A 112 25.30 3.76 7.75
C LYS A 112 26.68 4.28 7.34
N GLN A 113 26.75 5.08 6.27
CA GLN A 113 28.01 5.69 5.81
C GLN A 113 28.62 6.64 6.85
N LEU A 114 27.79 7.42 7.54
CA LEU A 114 28.23 8.38 8.55
C LEU A 114 28.46 7.76 9.94
N GLY A 115 28.29 6.45 10.10
CA GLY A 115 28.39 5.77 11.41
C GLY A 115 27.33 6.23 12.41
N LEU A 116 26.22 6.80 11.95
CA LEU A 116 25.13 7.25 12.81
C LEU A 116 24.33 6.03 13.29
N PRO A 117 23.77 6.06 14.52
CA PRO A 117 22.93 4.98 15.02
C PRO A 117 21.73 4.76 14.07
N PRO A 118 21.15 3.55 14.01
CA PRO A 118 19.95 3.31 13.22
C PRO A 118 18.80 4.22 13.67
N GLU A 119 17.79 4.36 12.81
CA GLU A 119 16.55 5.02 13.19
C GLU A 119 15.90 4.30 14.39
N ARG A 120 15.19 5.06 15.23
CA ARG A 120 14.36 4.45 16.29
C ARG A 120 13.36 3.49 15.66
N THR A 121 13.25 2.31 16.23
CA THR A 121 12.32 1.26 15.82
C THR A 121 11.09 1.28 16.71
N HIS A 122 9.93 1.09 16.11
CA HIS A 122 8.66 0.79 16.78
C HIS A 122 8.15 -0.52 16.21
N ARG A 123 7.55 -1.35 17.05
CA ARG A 123 6.97 -2.63 16.64
C ARG A 123 5.50 -2.41 16.32
N PHE A 124 5.10 -2.57 15.07
CA PHE A 124 3.72 -2.31 14.67
C PHE A 124 2.81 -3.47 15.10
N GLY A 125 1.80 -3.18 15.92
CA GLY A 125 0.90 -4.16 16.50
C GLY A 125 -0.58 -3.83 16.35
N MET A 126 -1.44 -4.71 16.89
CA MET A 126 -2.90 -4.51 16.85
C MET A 126 -3.37 -3.29 17.64
N ASP A 127 -2.62 -2.88 18.68
CA ASP A 127 -2.93 -1.65 19.41
C ASP A 127 -2.74 -0.41 18.52
N ASP A 128 -1.71 -0.40 17.67
CA ASP A 128 -1.50 0.67 16.68
C ASP A 128 -2.66 0.72 15.68
N VAL A 129 -3.10 -0.43 15.17
CA VAL A 129 -4.25 -0.51 14.27
C VAL A 129 -5.50 0.06 14.95
N ARG A 130 -5.72 -0.26 16.22
CA ARG A 130 -6.84 0.28 17.00
C ARG A 130 -6.74 1.80 17.14
N GLN A 131 -5.59 2.33 17.56
CA GLN A 131 -5.35 3.77 17.69
C GLN A 131 -5.56 4.50 16.36
N LEU A 132 -5.06 3.95 15.25
CA LEU A 132 -5.25 4.51 13.91
C LEU A 132 -6.72 4.50 13.47
N ARG A 133 -7.48 3.44 13.76
CA ARG A 133 -8.92 3.39 13.48
C ARG A 133 -9.69 4.42 14.32
N GLU A 134 -9.35 4.55 15.60
CA GLU A 134 -9.92 5.55 16.50
C GLU A 134 -9.62 6.97 16.02
N PHE A 135 -8.39 7.23 15.55
CA PHE A 135 -8.00 8.48 14.93
C PHE A 135 -8.93 8.83 13.76
N VAL A 136 -9.10 7.93 12.79
CA VAL A 136 -9.98 8.18 11.62
C VAL A 136 -11.43 8.37 12.04
N ALA A 137 -11.93 7.57 12.99
CA ALA A 137 -13.30 7.66 13.47
C ALA A 137 -13.59 8.97 14.23
N GLY A 138 -12.61 9.48 14.97
CA GLY A 138 -12.72 10.71 15.76
C GLY A 138 -12.52 12.01 14.99
N MET A 139 -12.22 11.95 13.69
CA MET A 139 -12.06 13.15 12.87
C MET A 139 -13.39 13.87 12.68
N ASP A 140 -13.44 15.13 13.14
CA ASP A 140 -14.51 16.08 12.81
C ASP A 140 -14.10 16.89 11.58
N ASP A 141 -14.37 16.33 10.40
CA ASP A 141 -14.13 17.01 9.13
C ASP A 141 -15.41 17.08 8.26
N PHE A 142 -15.27 17.63 7.06
CA PHE A 142 -16.36 17.83 6.12
C PHE A 142 -17.12 16.55 5.70
N MET A 143 -16.48 15.39 5.76
CA MET A 143 -16.99 14.08 5.35
C MET A 143 -17.80 13.42 6.48
N GLU A 144 -18.77 12.58 6.13
CA GLU A 144 -19.68 11.95 7.10
C GLU A 144 -19.35 10.48 7.33
N VAL A 145 -19.09 9.77 6.23
CA VAL A 145 -18.69 8.37 6.24
C VAL A 145 -17.19 8.31 6.06
N ARG A 146 -16.53 7.58 6.96
CA ARG A 146 -15.12 7.21 6.84
C ARG A 146 -15.02 5.71 7.01
N ARG A 147 -14.43 5.05 6.02
CA ARG A 147 -14.24 3.60 6.03
C ARG A 147 -12.79 3.28 5.71
N VAL A 148 -12.12 2.62 6.64
CA VAL A 148 -10.76 2.14 6.45
C VAL A 148 -10.84 0.85 5.63
N LEU A 149 -10.18 0.84 4.47
CA LEU A 149 -10.10 -0.34 3.60
C LEU A 149 -8.84 -1.15 3.90
N TYR A 150 -7.71 -0.46 4.09
CA TYR A 150 -6.41 -1.08 4.39
C TYR A 150 -5.67 -0.35 5.49
N VAL A 151 -4.89 -1.11 6.26
CA VAL A 151 -3.84 -0.61 7.17
C VAL A 151 -2.58 -1.42 6.92
N ARG A 152 -1.46 -0.73 6.65
CA ARG A 152 -0.13 -1.36 6.54
C ARG A 152 0.85 -0.70 7.49
N GLY A 153 1.40 -1.50 8.40
CA GLY A 153 2.49 -1.11 9.28
C GLY A 153 3.85 -1.19 8.59
N HIS A 154 4.72 -0.24 8.94
CA HIS A 154 6.12 -0.15 8.52
C HIS A 154 6.99 0.21 9.73
N GLY A 155 6.78 -0.51 10.85
CA GLY A 155 7.34 -0.17 12.16
C GLY A 155 6.70 1.08 12.74
N ARG A 156 7.46 2.17 12.90
CA ARG A 156 6.91 3.45 13.42
C ARG A 156 6.08 4.24 12.42
N ARG A 157 5.91 3.71 11.21
CA ARG A 157 5.19 4.36 10.12
C ARG A 157 4.01 3.49 9.74
N ALA A 158 2.96 4.10 9.22
CA ALA A 158 1.82 3.36 8.70
C ALA A 158 1.23 4.06 7.48
N THR A 159 0.65 3.26 6.59
CA THR A 159 -0.15 3.73 5.46
C THR A 159 -1.56 3.19 5.62
N MET A 160 -2.57 4.04 5.41
CA MET A 160 -3.97 3.66 5.42
C MET A 160 -4.64 4.04 4.10
N LEU A 161 -5.42 3.12 3.54
CA LEU A 161 -6.36 3.45 2.47
C LEU A 161 -7.72 3.75 3.10
N VAL A 162 -8.20 4.97 2.92
CA VAL A 162 -9.44 5.46 3.54
C VAL A 162 -10.40 5.88 2.44
N GLU A 163 -11.61 5.35 2.52
CA GLU A 163 -12.75 5.82 1.76
C GLU A 163 -13.50 6.87 2.57
N LEU A 164 -13.81 7.99 1.93
CA LEU A 164 -14.49 9.12 2.52
C LEU A 164 -15.74 9.44 1.70
N MET A 165 -16.86 9.69 2.37
CA MET A 165 -18.09 10.09 1.69
C MET A 165 -18.86 11.17 2.45
N ARG A 166 -19.47 12.05 1.68
CA ARG A 166 -20.52 12.94 2.15
C ARG A 166 -21.76 12.72 1.28
N THR A 167 -22.88 12.43 1.94
CA THR A 167 -24.18 12.20 1.33
C THR A 167 -25.15 13.35 1.60
N ARG A 168 -24.95 14.14 2.66
CA ARG A 168 -25.74 15.35 2.91
C ARG A 168 -25.37 16.51 2.00
N GLU A 169 -26.35 17.37 1.77
CA GLU A 169 -26.19 18.60 0.98
C GLU A 169 -25.17 19.57 1.59
N PHE A 170 -24.55 20.36 0.72
CA PHE A 170 -23.62 21.42 1.09
C PHE A 170 -23.58 22.46 -0.04
N TYR A 171 -24.11 23.66 0.23
CA TYR A 171 -24.46 24.72 -0.73
C TYR A 171 -25.62 24.38 -1.70
N ASP A 172 -26.15 25.40 -2.37
CA ASP A 172 -27.41 25.50 -3.15
C ASP A 172 -27.62 24.48 -4.30
N ALA A 173 -26.76 23.48 -4.44
CA ALA A 173 -26.91 22.35 -5.36
C ALA A 173 -27.13 21.08 -4.55
N GLY A 174 -28.40 20.82 -4.24
CA GLY A 174 -28.85 19.63 -3.52
C GLY A 174 -28.56 18.31 -4.24
N GLY A 175 -28.58 17.22 -3.49
CA GLY A 175 -28.59 15.85 -4.06
C GLY A 175 -27.32 15.32 -4.73
N THR A 176 -26.11 15.82 -4.43
CA THR A 176 -24.85 15.20 -4.93
C THR A 176 -24.09 14.47 -3.83
N ILE A 177 -23.53 13.30 -4.16
CA ILE A 177 -22.56 12.59 -3.32
C ILE A 177 -21.16 13.08 -3.64
N ILE A 178 -20.39 13.40 -2.60
CA ILE A 178 -18.95 13.62 -2.70
C ILE A 178 -18.28 12.36 -2.18
N TRP A 179 -17.53 11.68 -3.04
CA TRP A 179 -16.85 10.42 -2.72
C TRP A 179 -15.37 10.52 -3.05
N ARG A 180 -14.53 10.09 -2.12
CA ARG A 180 -13.08 10.06 -2.28
C ARG A 180 -12.50 8.76 -1.76
N VAL A 181 -11.39 8.37 -2.37
CA VAL A 181 -10.51 7.34 -1.82
C VAL A 181 -9.12 7.94 -1.73
N GLU A 182 -8.56 7.92 -0.53
CA GLU A 182 -7.31 8.60 -0.20
C GLU A 182 -6.34 7.63 0.49
N LEU A 183 -5.05 7.76 0.18
CA LEU A 183 -3.97 7.19 0.98
C LEU A 183 -3.50 8.20 2.01
N TRP A 184 -3.52 7.80 3.26
CA TRP A 184 -3.05 8.59 4.39
C TRP A 184 -1.78 7.95 4.97
N TYR A 185 -0.86 8.79 5.42
CA TYR A 185 0.43 8.37 5.97
C TYR A 185 0.55 8.84 7.41
N PHE A 186 1.11 7.99 8.26
CA PHE A 186 1.20 8.22 9.69
C PHE A 186 2.59 7.92 10.21
N GLU A 187 3.02 8.67 11.22
CA GLU A 187 4.23 8.39 12.00
C GLU A 187 3.89 8.30 13.49
N ASN A 188 4.48 7.33 14.17
CA ASN A 188 4.38 7.17 15.61
C ASN A 188 5.43 8.05 16.30
N ASN A 189 4.97 9.07 16.98
CA ASN A 189 5.78 9.99 17.77
C ASN A 189 5.49 9.78 19.24
N PHE A 190 6.49 9.29 19.99
CA PHE A 190 6.42 9.14 21.44
C PHE A 190 5.19 8.36 21.95
N GLY A 191 4.72 7.36 21.20
CA GLY A 191 3.59 6.51 21.57
C GLY A 191 2.23 7.00 21.04
N GLY A 192 2.16 8.13 20.34
CA GLY A 192 0.97 8.60 19.62
C GLY A 192 1.17 8.54 18.10
N TRP A 193 0.08 8.35 17.36
CA TRP A 193 0.09 8.37 15.89
C TRP A 193 -0.36 9.73 15.35
N ASP A 194 0.50 10.34 14.53
CA ASP A 194 0.20 11.59 13.84
C ASP A 194 0.05 11.35 12.34
N ARG A 195 -0.99 11.93 11.73
CA ARG A 195 -1.12 11.97 10.27
C ARG A 195 -0.13 12.99 9.71
N LEU A 196 0.66 12.58 8.71
CA LEU A 196 1.54 13.50 7.99
C LEU A 196 0.70 14.45 7.14
N ALA A 197 0.81 15.75 7.42
CA ALA A 197 0.07 16.79 6.70
C ALA A 197 0.62 16.99 5.27
N ASN A 198 -0.28 17.18 4.31
CA ASN A 198 0.01 17.45 2.89
C ASN A 198 0.80 16.32 2.20
N GLN A 199 0.84 15.13 2.79
CA GLN A 199 1.41 13.93 2.20
C GLN A 199 0.31 12.99 1.70
N GLU A 200 -0.95 13.26 2.02
CA GLU A 200 -2.06 12.43 1.56
C GLU A 200 -2.16 12.42 0.04
N ARG A 201 -2.60 11.28 -0.49
CA ARG A 201 -2.79 11.11 -1.92
C ARG A 201 -4.23 10.77 -2.23
N VAL A 202 -4.86 11.61 -3.05
CA VAL A 202 -6.21 11.35 -3.57
C VAL A 202 -6.11 10.43 -4.78
N LEU A 203 -6.69 9.23 -4.67
CA LEU A 203 -6.75 8.25 -5.78
C LEU A 203 -7.95 8.51 -6.67
N THR A 204 -9.10 8.70 -6.04
CA THR A 204 -10.36 8.96 -6.71
C THR A 204 -11.06 10.12 -6.02
N ARG A 205 -11.66 11.00 -6.82
CA ARG A 205 -12.55 12.06 -6.34
C ARG A 205 -13.70 12.21 -7.31
N LEU A 206 -14.91 11.90 -6.85
CA LEU A 206 -16.15 12.08 -7.60
C LEU A 206 -17.07 13.04 -6.86
N ARG A 207 -17.78 13.86 -7.63
CA ARG A 207 -18.96 14.60 -7.19
C ARG A 207 -20.06 14.33 -8.21
N VAL A 208 -21.00 13.45 -7.85
CA VAL A 208 -21.98 12.90 -8.79
C VAL A 208 -23.35 12.69 -8.12
N PRO A 209 -24.46 12.62 -8.88
CA PRO A 209 -25.75 12.21 -8.34
C PRO A 209 -25.72 10.78 -7.78
N PRO A 210 -26.58 10.45 -6.79
CA PRO A 210 -26.66 9.12 -6.19
C PRO A 210 -26.78 7.97 -7.18
N ASP A 211 -27.56 8.13 -8.26
CA ASP A 211 -27.77 7.07 -9.25
C ASP A 211 -26.54 6.78 -10.11
N GLN A 212 -25.67 7.77 -10.29
CA GLN A 212 -24.38 7.56 -10.93
C GLN A 212 -23.39 6.94 -9.94
N TRP A 213 -23.39 7.39 -8.69
CA TRP A 213 -22.55 6.81 -7.63
C TRP A 213 -22.84 5.32 -7.40
N LYS A 214 -24.12 4.90 -7.42
CA LYS A 214 -24.54 3.51 -7.28
C LYS A 214 -23.98 2.57 -8.35
N ARG A 215 -23.46 3.09 -9.46
CA ARG A 215 -22.84 2.31 -10.54
C ARG A 215 -21.34 2.11 -10.36
N VAL A 216 -20.72 2.79 -9.38
CA VAL A 216 -19.29 2.66 -9.10
C VAL A 216 -18.98 1.22 -8.69
N SER A 217 -18.01 0.63 -9.39
CA SER A 217 -17.49 -0.71 -9.12
C SER A 217 -15.97 -0.66 -9.22
N VAL A 218 -15.29 -0.47 -8.09
CA VAL A 218 -13.82 -0.44 -8.05
C VAL A 218 -13.30 -1.13 -6.80
N GLN A 219 -12.28 -1.96 -6.97
CA GLN A 219 -11.56 -2.62 -5.89
C GLN A 219 -10.08 -2.30 -5.99
N TYR A 220 -9.47 -1.99 -4.85
CA TYR A 220 -8.06 -1.67 -4.72
C TYR A 220 -7.30 -2.90 -4.21
N LEU A 221 -6.24 -3.30 -4.89
CA LEU A 221 -5.55 -4.57 -4.67
C LEU A 221 -4.04 -4.36 -4.61
N PRO A 222 -3.39 -4.49 -3.43
CA PRO A 222 -1.95 -4.29 -3.32
C PRO A 222 -1.13 -5.18 -4.26
N GLU A 223 -1.58 -6.40 -4.51
CA GLU A 223 -0.98 -7.39 -5.41
C GLU A 223 -0.90 -6.95 -6.88
N LEU A 224 -1.65 -5.91 -7.27
CA LEU A 224 -1.58 -5.30 -8.59
C LEU A 224 -0.61 -4.10 -8.67
N SER A 225 0.18 -3.87 -7.62
CA SER A 225 1.21 -2.81 -7.61
C SER A 225 2.58 -3.42 -7.85
N VAL A 226 3.37 -2.81 -8.73
CA VAL A 226 4.66 -3.31 -9.16
C VAL A 226 5.72 -2.25 -8.92
N HIS A 227 6.78 -2.63 -8.21
CA HIS A 227 7.98 -1.81 -8.09
C HIS A 227 9.02 -2.27 -9.12
N LEU A 228 9.51 -1.34 -9.94
CA LEU A 228 10.74 -1.55 -10.70
C LEU A 228 11.90 -0.98 -9.89
N ASP A 229 12.96 -1.76 -9.74
CA ASP A 229 14.19 -1.28 -9.08
C ASP A 229 15.02 -0.36 -9.99
N GLU A 230 16.16 0.12 -9.48
CA GLU A 230 17.09 0.98 -10.23
C GLU A 230 17.68 0.32 -11.49
N THR A 231 17.66 -1.01 -11.57
CA THR A 231 18.13 -1.77 -12.73
C THR A 231 17.05 -1.96 -13.80
N GLY A 232 15.79 -1.61 -13.47
CA GLY A 232 14.62 -1.83 -14.32
C GLY A 232 14.03 -3.23 -14.19
N ALA A 233 14.38 -3.97 -13.13
CA ALA A 233 13.83 -5.29 -12.87
C ALA A 233 12.59 -5.20 -11.96
N SER A 234 11.64 -6.11 -12.16
CA SER A 234 10.48 -6.32 -11.29
C SER A 234 10.11 -7.80 -11.28
N GLU A 235 9.51 -8.25 -10.19
CA GLU A 235 8.89 -9.58 -10.14
C GLU A 235 7.70 -9.68 -11.12
N PRO A 236 7.54 -10.81 -11.85
CA PRO A 236 6.37 -11.01 -12.68
C PRO A 236 5.08 -11.04 -11.87
N VAL A 237 4.06 -10.32 -12.35
CA VAL A 237 2.75 -10.30 -11.67
C VAL A 237 1.92 -11.49 -12.10
N THR A 238 1.36 -12.24 -11.16
CA THR A 238 0.29 -13.20 -11.44
C THR A 238 -0.94 -12.79 -10.65
N PHE A 239 -2.04 -12.49 -11.35
CA PHE A 239 -3.28 -12.06 -10.71
C PHE A 239 -4.47 -12.87 -11.20
N THR A 240 -5.23 -13.43 -10.27
CA THR A 240 -6.47 -14.15 -10.58
C THR A 240 -7.65 -13.22 -10.38
N ILE A 241 -8.42 -12.99 -11.45
CA ILE A 241 -9.66 -12.20 -11.35
C ILE A 241 -10.64 -12.95 -10.45
N PRO A 242 -11.08 -12.36 -9.33
CA PRO A 242 -11.99 -13.04 -8.42
C PRO A 242 -13.38 -13.19 -9.07
N ALA A 243 -14.05 -14.30 -8.80
CA ALA A 243 -15.39 -14.57 -9.34
C ALA A 243 -16.44 -13.56 -8.81
N ALA A 244 -16.28 -13.11 -7.56
CA ALA A 244 -17.14 -12.11 -6.92
C ALA A 244 -16.31 -10.90 -6.47
N GLY A 245 -16.97 -9.75 -6.33
CA GLY A 245 -16.34 -8.57 -5.75
C GLY A 245 -16.24 -8.66 -4.22
N ASP A 246 -15.19 -8.08 -3.66
CA ASP A 246 -14.98 -7.92 -2.22
C ASP A 246 -15.24 -6.46 -1.80
N ILE A 247 -16.35 -6.26 -1.10
CA ILE A 247 -16.76 -4.94 -0.61
C ILE A 247 -15.78 -4.35 0.42
N SER A 248 -14.96 -5.16 1.08
CA SER A 248 -13.95 -4.66 2.02
C SER A 248 -12.72 -4.04 1.34
N ARG A 249 -12.57 -4.25 0.02
CA ARG A 249 -11.44 -3.76 -0.79
C ARG A 249 -11.78 -2.53 -1.64
N GLY A 250 -12.99 -2.00 -1.50
CA GLY A 250 -13.44 -0.87 -2.32
C GLY A 250 -14.95 -0.79 -2.36
N ARG A 251 -15.50 -0.46 -3.53
CA ARG A 251 -16.92 -0.19 -3.69
C ARG A 251 -17.51 -1.08 -4.78
N LEU A 252 -18.65 -1.70 -4.48
CA LEU A 252 -19.43 -2.46 -5.44
C LEU A 252 -20.72 -1.70 -5.79
N PRO A 253 -21.34 -1.96 -6.96
CA PRO A 253 -22.59 -1.33 -7.34
C PRO A 253 -23.70 -1.56 -6.31
N ASN A 254 -24.59 -0.58 -6.16
CA ASN A 254 -25.79 -0.63 -5.33
C ASN A 254 -25.53 -0.94 -3.84
N THR A 255 -24.33 -0.64 -3.33
CA THR A 255 -24.00 -0.81 -1.90
C THR A 255 -24.40 0.42 -1.08
N ASP A 256 -24.67 0.21 0.21
CA ASP A 256 -24.96 1.30 1.14
C ASP A 256 -23.74 2.23 1.28
N PRO A 257 -23.90 3.56 1.14
CA PRO A 257 -22.86 4.54 1.44
C PRO A 257 -22.09 4.28 2.75
N ALA A 258 -22.80 3.97 3.83
CA ALA A 258 -22.31 3.79 5.19
C ALA A 258 -22.01 2.33 5.56
N VAL A 259 -21.79 1.46 4.56
CA VAL A 259 -21.39 0.07 4.79
C VAL A 259 -20.19 -0.02 5.73
N LYS A 260 -20.22 -0.97 6.67
CA LYS A 260 -19.11 -1.25 7.59
C LYS A 260 -18.42 -2.54 7.18
N THR A 261 -17.10 -2.49 7.09
CA THR A 261 -16.24 -3.66 6.79
C THR A 261 -15.03 -3.59 7.70
N GLU A 262 -14.45 -4.75 8.04
CA GLU A 262 -13.15 -4.77 8.67
C GLU A 262 -12.05 -4.45 7.64
N PRO A 263 -11.02 -3.67 8.02
CA PRO A 263 -9.92 -3.34 7.13
C PRO A 263 -9.01 -4.55 6.92
N HIS A 264 -8.36 -4.60 5.76
CA HIS A 264 -7.25 -5.52 5.49
C HIS A 264 -6.00 -5.00 6.19
N ILE A 265 -5.43 -5.79 7.09
CA ILE A 265 -4.28 -5.40 7.90
C ILE A 265 -3.04 -6.18 7.44
N SER A 266 -1.93 -5.47 7.25
CA SER A 266 -0.63 -6.06 6.91
C SER A 266 0.51 -5.35 7.65
N GLY A 267 1.71 -5.96 7.68
CA GLY A 267 2.86 -5.39 8.38
C GLY A 267 2.77 -5.43 9.90
N LEU A 268 1.96 -6.36 10.45
CA LEU A 268 1.97 -6.65 11.88
C LEU A 268 3.24 -7.43 12.22
N ASP A 269 3.96 -6.96 13.23
CA ASP A 269 5.05 -7.72 13.83
C ASP A 269 4.46 -8.75 14.79
N VAL A 270 3.69 -9.72 14.29
CA VAL A 270 3.23 -10.85 15.10
C VAL A 270 4.41 -11.82 15.20
N PRO A 271 4.85 -12.23 16.41
CA PRO A 271 5.77 -13.36 16.48
C PRO A 271 5.04 -14.55 15.80
N PRO A 272 5.71 -15.37 14.98
CA PRO A 272 5.06 -16.53 14.40
C PRO A 272 4.37 -17.27 15.54
N ALA A 273 3.07 -17.58 15.38
CA ALA A 273 2.33 -18.32 16.38
C ALA A 273 3.20 -19.50 16.80
N PRO A 274 3.39 -19.76 18.11
CA PRO A 274 4.20 -20.91 18.53
C PRO A 274 3.62 -22.11 17.79
N THR A 275 4.41 -22.70 16.90
CA THR A 275 4.00 -23.88 16.15
C THR A 275 3.54 -24.85 17.21
N THR A 276 2.23 -25.05 17.31
CA THR A 276 1.66 -26.09 18.16
C THR A 276 2.24 -27.36 17.55
N GLN A 277 3.35 -27.83 18.12
CA GLN A 277 3.83 -29.16 17.82
C GLN A 277 2.60 -30.04 18.01
N PRO A 278 2.26 -30.88 17.01
CA PRO A 278 1.20 -31.85 17.20
C PRO A 278 1.56 -32.57 18.49
N MET A 279 0.69 -32.45 19.50
CA MET A 279 0.79 -33.22 20.71
C MET A 279 0.78 -34.68 20.25
N THR A 280 1.96 -35.27 20.13
CA THR A 280 2.12 -36.70 19.93
C THR A 280 1.36 -37.32 21.08
N GLY A 281 0.23 -37.93 20.73
CA GLY A 281 -0.72 -38.45 21.69
C GLY A 281 -0.01 -39.36 22.69
N LYS A 282 -0.23 -39.09 23.97
CA LYS A 282 -0.24 -40.17 24.96
C LYS A 282 -1.51 -40.99 24.73
N GLU A 283 -1.50 -41.81 23.68
CA GLU A 283 -2.30 -43.03 23.63
C GLU A 283 -1.70 -43.99 24.66
N GLY A 284 -2.22 -43.94 25.89
CA GLY A 284 -1.67 -44.79 26.93
C GLY A 284 -2.28 -44.62 28.31
N GLU A 285 -3.56 -44.24 28.44
CA GLU A 285 -4.21 -44.27 29.76
C GLU A 285 -5.75 -44.38 29.71
N ARG A 286 -6.31 -45.06 28.70
CA ARG A 286 -7.75 -45.38 28.65
C ARG A 286 -8.10 -46.87 28.72
N ALA A 287 -7.11 -47.76 28.87
CA ALA A 287 -7.34 -49.20 28.97
C ALA A 287 -7.46 -49.76 30.41
N LYS A 288 -7.59 -48.91 31.43
CA LYS A 288 -7.70 -49.36 32.83
C LYS A 288 -9.03 -49.07 33.53
N ALA A 289 -9.97 -48.36 32.89
CA ALA A 289 -11.25 -48.01 33.50
C ALA A 289 -12.44 -48.87 33.03
N GLU A 290 -12.30 -49.67 31.97
CA GLU A 290 -13.40 -50.52 31.47
C GLU A 290 -13.33 -51.98 31.96
N GLY A 291 -12.23 -52.40 32.61
CA GLY A 291 -12.08 -53.76 33.16
C GLY A 291 -12.66 -53.99 34.56
N GLU A 292 -13.00 -52.93 35.31
CA GLU A 292 -13.58 -53.06 36.68
C GLU A 292 -15.11 -52.98 36.71
N SER A 293 -15.77 -52.55 35.63
CA SER A 293 -17.24 -52.48 35.58
C SER A 293 -17.92 -53.81 35.24
N GLU A 294 -17.19 -54.82 34.75
CA GLU A 294 -17.77 -56.15 34.43
C GLU A 294 -17.70 -57.15 35.58
N LYS A 295 -16.86 -56.91 36.61
CA LYS A 295 -16.79 -57.80 37.79
C LYS A 295 -17.88 -57.55 38.85
N LEU A 296 -18.62 -56.43 38.76
CA LEU A 296 -19.66 -56.06 39.73
C LEU A 296 -21.09 -56.45 39.30
N LYS A 297 -21.27 -57.12 38.15
CA LYS A 297 -22.59 -57.59 37.66
C LYS A 297 -22.78 -59.11 37.68
N ALA A 298 -21.84 -59.86 38.27
CA ALA A 298 -21.91 -61.33 38.34
C ALA A 298 -22.18 -61.90 39.75
N GLU A 299 -22.44 -61.06 40.76
CA GLU A 299 -22.72 -61.52 42.14
C GLU A 299 -23.97 -60.86 42.78
N ASN A 300 -25.01 -60.57 42.00
CA ASN A 300 -26.37 -60.34 42.52
C ASN A 300 -27.44 -60.72 41.49
#